data_AF-A0A0V0GTT5-F1
#
_entry.id   AF-A0A0V0GTT5-F1
#
_cell.length_a   1.000
_cell.length_b   1.000
_cell.length_c   1.000
_cell.angle_alpha   90.00
_cell.angle_beta   90.00
_cell.angle_gamma   90.00
#
_symmetry.space_group_name_H-M   'P 1'
#
loop_
_entity.id
_entity.type
_entity.pdbx_description
1 polymer ?
#
loop_
_entity_poly.entity_id
_entity_poly.type
_entity_poly.pdbx_seq_one_letter_code
_entity_poly.pdbx_strand_id
1 'polypeptide(L)' 'MVEGGAGPEFPVVFYDGEREMNIGSIRIYPLLEFKAFQLMLSQRIGISPNQISIYLCDRKNSKFEDRRRIPITGKANFG' A
#
# COMPACT_ATOMS: atom_id res chain seq x y z
N MET A 1 5.00 -6.55 -23.78
CA MET A 1 4.28 -6.88 -22.53
C MET A 1 5.31 -7.48 -21.59
N VAL A 2 5.85 -6.70 -20.64
CA VAL A 2 6.88 -7.22 -19.73
C VAL A 2 6.23 -8.19 -18.76
N GLU A 3 6.69 -9.44 -18.83
CA GLU A 3 6.26 -10.54 -17.99
C GLU A 3 6.53 -10.22 -16.51
N GLY A 4 5.57 -10.58 -15.68
CA GLY A 4 5.46 -10.13 -14.30
C GLY A 4 6.69 -10.49 -13.46
N GLY A 5 7.30 -9.47 -12.87
CA GLY A 5 8.24 -9.65 -11.77
C GLY A 5 7.59 -10.51 -10.68
N ALA A 6 8.29 -11.58 -10.29
CA ALA A 6 7.91 -12.49 -9.21
C ALA A 6 8.00 -11.77 -7.85
N GLY A 7 7.01 -10.93 -7.56
CA GLY A 7 6.88 -10.23 -6.29
C GLY A 7 5.76 -10.81 -5.44
N PRO A 8 5.88 -10.80 -4.09
CA PRO A 8 4.76 -11.08 -3.20
C PRO A 8 3.59 -10.13 -3.47
N GLU A 9 2.39 -10.69 -3.40
CA GLU A 9 1.14 -9.95 -3.50
C GLU A 9 0.65 -9.55 -2.11
N PHE A 10 0.41 -8.26 -1.91
CA PHE A 10 -0.09 -7.71 -0.66
C PHE A 10 -1.51 -7.19 -0.83
N PRO A 11 -2.45 -7.56 0.07
CA PRO A 11 -3.77 -6.96 0.07
C PRO A 11 -3.67 -5.51 0.52
N VAL A 12 -4.38 -4.63 -0.16
CA VAL A 12 -4.44 -3.21 0.19
C VAL A 12 -5.84 -2.87 0.68
N VAL A 13 -5.86 -2.17 1.81
CA VAL A 13 -7.07 -1.62 2.39
C VAL A 13 -6.96 -0.11 2.41
N PHE A 14 -7.99 0.56 1.91
CA PHE A 14 -8.18 1.99 2.05
C PHE A 14 -8.99 2.25 3.32
N TYR A 15 -8.61 3.26 4.09
CA TYR A 15 -9.35 3.69 5.28
C TYR A 15 -9.67 5.17 5.14
N ASP A 16 -10.97 5.48 5.12
CA ASP A 16 -11.47 6.85 4.89
C ASP A 16 -11.62 7.66 6.19
N GLY A 17 -11.36 7.04 7.36
CA GLY A 17 -11.62 7.63 8.68
C GLY A 17 -12.79 6.99 9.42
N GLU A 18 -13.71 6.35 8.68
CA GLU A 18 -14.85 5.65 9.27
C GLU A 18 -14.82 4.13 9.03
N ARG A 19 -14.40 3.72 7.82
CA ARG A 19 -14.47 2.33 7.35
C ARG A 19 -13.24 1.91 6.58
N GLU A 20 -12.88 0.63 6.70
CA GLU A 20 -11.87 -0.02 5.87
C GLU A 20 -12.54 -0.61 4.61
N MET A 21 -11.95 -0.38 3.44
CA MET A 21 -12.42 -0.89 2.16
C MET A 21 -11.28 -1.62 1.46
N ASN A 22 -11.49 -2.88 1.08
CA ASN A 22 -10.49 -3.62 0.33
C ASN A 22 -10.45 -3.10 -1.12
N ILE A 23 -9.29 -2.62 -1.57
CA ILE A 23 -9.10 -2.04 -2.91
C ILE A 23 -8.30 -3.00 -3.83
N GLY A 24 -8.35 -4.29 -3.50
CA GLY A 24 -7.63 -5.37 -4.16
C GLY A 24 -6.21 -5.54 -3.64
N SER A 25 -5.41 -6.26 -4.41
CA SER A 25 -4.03 -6.57 -4.07
C SER A 25 -3.04 -5.88 -5.02
N ILE A 26 -1.84 -5.64 -4.52
CA ILE A 26 -0.73 -5.07 -5.27
C ILE A 26 0.45 -6.03 -5.23
N ARG A 27 1.24 -6.04 -6.29
CA ARG A 27 2.48 -6.79 -6.33
C ARG A 27 3.63 -5.87 -5.97
N ILE A 28 4.40 -6.23 -4.96
CA ILE A 28 5.60 -5.50 -4.55
C ILE A 28 6.82 -6.26 -5.02
N TYR A 29 7.75 -5.56 -5.65
CA TYR A 29 9.02 -6.12 -6.08
C TYR A 29 10.17 -5.17 -5.68
N PRO A 30 11.41 -5.66 -5.51
CA PRO A 30 12.53 -4.87 -4.97
C PRO A 30 12.85 -3.58 -5.74
N LEU A 31 12.60 -3.59 -7.05
CA LEU A 31 12.84 -2.45 -7.95
C LEU A 31 11.69 -1.43 -7.96
N LEU A 32 10.63 -1.65 -7.18
CA LEU A 32 9.49 -0.75 -7.16
C LEU A 32 9.84 0.53 -6.39
N GLU A 33 9.81 1.67 -7.07
CA GLU A 33 10.04 2.96 -6.42
C GLU A 33 8.82 3.42 -5.62
N PHE A 34 9.05 4.11 -4.50
CA PHE A 34 7.98 4.67 -3.68
C PHE A 34 7.03 5.57 -4.47
N LYS A 35 7.55 6.43 -5.36
CA LYS A 35 6.71 7.32 -6.18
C LYS A 35 5.80 6.55 -7.13
N ALA A 36 6.34 5.51 -7.78
CA ALA A 36 5.56 4.64 -8.65
C ALA A 36 4.49 3.89 -7.85
N PHE A 37 4.86 3.36 -6.68
CA PHE A 37 3.95 2.72 -5.76
C PHE A 37 2.81 3.63 -5.29
N GLN A 38 3.15 4.84 -4.83
CA GLN A 38 2.19 5.86 -4.40
C GLN A 38 1.25 6.26 -5.53
N LEU A 39 1.77 6.43 -6.75
CA LEU A 39 0.97 6.74 -7.94
C LEU A 39 0.04 5.58 -8.34
N MET A 40 0.48 4.32 -8.20
CA MET A 40 -0.40 3.16 -8.45
C MET A 40 -1.57 3.12 -7.47
N LEU A 41 -1.30 3.37 -6.17
CA LEU A 41 -2.35 3.42 -5.16
C LEU A 41 -3.30 4.60 -5.40
N SER A 42 -2.75 5.78 -5.72
CA SER A 42 -3.54 6.99 -5.97
C SER A 42 -4.52 6.80 -7.13
N GLN A 43 -4.07 6.15 -8.23
CA GLN A 43 -4.93 5.82 -9.38
C GLN A 43 -6.03 4.81 -9.03
N ARG A 44 -5.79 3.86 -8.12
CA ARG A 44 -6.81 2.88 -7.72
C ARG A 44 -7.93 3.48 -6.89
N ILE A 45 -7.60 4.41 -6.00
CA ILE A 45 -8.58 5.05 -5.10
C ILE A 45 -9.15 6.35 -5.67
N GLY A 46 -8.57 6.89 -6.74
CA GLY A 46 -8.99 8.16 -7.33
C GLY A 46 -8.65 9.40 -6.48
N ILE A 47 -7.71 9.28 -5.54
CA ILE A 47 -7.27 10.37 -4.65
C ILE A 47 -5.88 10.79 -5.05
N SER A 48 -5.57 12.08 -4.94
CA SER A 48 -4.23 12.58 -5.27
C SER A 48 -3.16 11.94 -4.40
N PRO A 49 -1.98 11.59 -4.96
CA PRO A 49 -0.90 10.95 -4.20
C PRO A 49 -0.48 11.76 -2.97
N ASN A 50 -0.54 13.09 -3.03
CA ASN A 50 -0.19 13.98 -1.91
C ASN A 50 -1.23 14.00 -0.77
N GLN A 51 -2.42 13.44 -0.99
CA GLN A 51 -3.50 13.40 0.01
C GLN A 51 -3.62 12.03 0.69
N ILE A 52 -2.74 11.08 0.37
CA ILE A 52 -2.77 9.74 0.93
C ILE A 52 -1.53 9.44 1.75
N SER A 53 -1.73 8.73 2.86
CA SER A 53 -0.65 8.21 3.70
C SER A 53 -0.67 6.68 3.64
N ILE A 54 0.48 6.09 3.39
CA ILE A 54 0.60 4.65 3.16
C ILE A 54 1.29 4.01 4.37
N TYR A 55 0.71 2.92 4.86
CA TYR A 55 1.21 2.19 6.02
C TYR A 55 1.25 0.69 5.73
N LEU A 56 2.31 0.03 6.18
CA LEU A 56 2.35 -1.41 6.33
C LEU A 56 1.74 -1.75 7.69
N CYS A 57 0.63 -2.48 7.69
CA CYS A 57 -0.05 -2.92 8.90
C CYS A 57 0.13 -4.43 9.09
N ASP A 58 0.46 -4.84 10.31
CA ASP A 58 0.34 -6.25 10.69
C ASP A 58 -1.13 -6.59 10.97
N ARG A 59 -1.68 -7.57 10.25
CA ARG A 59 -3.10 -7.95 10.32
C ARG A 59 -3.39 -8.97 11.43
N LYS A 60 -2.43 -9.34 12.27
CA LYS A 60 -2.69 -10.29 13.37
C LYS A 60 -3.66 -9.71 14.42
N ASN A 61 -3.73 -8.39 14.53
CA ASN A 61 -4.71 -7.71 15.37
C ASN A 61 -5.93 -7.24 14.58
N SER A 62 -7.12 -7.58 15.08
CA SER A 62 -8.38 -7.38 14.37
C SER A 62 -8.80 -5.91 14.27
N LYS A 63 -8.42 -5.06 15.23
CA LYS A 63 -8.82 -3.63 15.29
C LYS A 63 -7.78 -2.73 14.63
N PHE A 64 -8.18 -1.93 13.66
CA PHE A 64 -7.31 -1.00 12.92
C PHE A 64 -6.48 -0.10 13.86
N GLU A 65 -7.07 0.38 14.95
CA GLU A 65 -6.44 1.26 15.96
C GLU A 65 -5.31 0.59 16.76
N ASP A 66 -5.37 -0.74 16.93
CA ASP A 66 -4.40 -1.52 17.70
C ASP A 66 -3.32 -2.17 16.82
N ARG A 67 -3.45 -2.04 15.49
CA ARG A 67 -2.46 -2.61 14.55
C ARG A 67 -1.18 -1.79 14.59
N ARG A 68 -0.05 -2.49 14.69
CA ARG A 68 1.26 -1.88 14.46
C ARG A 68 1.34 -1.40 13.01
N ARG A 69 1.47 -0.08 12.84
CA ARG A 69 1.59 0.57 11.52
C ARG A 69 3.01 1.05 11.32
N ILE A 70 3.62 0.67 10.21
CA ILE A 70 4.93 1.15 9.80
C ILE A 70 4.68 2.09 8.61
N PRO A 71 4.96 3.40 8.74
CA PRO A 71 4.75 4.34 7.64
C PRO A 71 5.68 4.00 6.47
N ILE A 72 5.11 3.87 5.28
CA ILE A 72 5.87 3.71 4.03
C ILE A 72 6.06 5.11 3.47
N THR A 73 7.31 5.59 3.47
CA THR A 73 7.68 6.93 2.98
C THR A 73 8.64 6.83 1.82
N GLY A 74 9.06 7.97 1.25
CA GLY A 74 10.06 8.01 0.16
C GLY A 74 11.44 7.42 0.50
N LYS A 75 11.70 7.07 1.76
CA LYS A 75 12.90 6.34 2.19
C LYS A 75 12.70 4.83 2.28
N ALA A 76 11.50 4.33 2.03
CA ALA A 76 11.22 2.89 2.07
C ALA A 76 11.96 2.19 0.92
N ASN A 77 12.70 1.15 1.28
CA ASN A 77 13.28 0.20 0.34
C ASN A 77 12.43 -1.07 0.35
N PHE A 78 12.10 -1.58 -0.83
CA PHE A 78 11.30 -2.80 -1.02
C PHE A 78 12.19 -4.03 -1.36
N GLY A 79 13.51 -3.87 -1.35
CA GLY A 79 14.54 -4.90 -1.53
C GLY A 79 15.42 -5.11 -0.32
#